data_AF-A0A7C9P0F5-F1
#
_entry.id   AF-A0A7C9P0F5-F1
#
_cell.length_a   1.000
_cell.length_b   1.000
_cell.length_c   1.000
_cell.angle_alpha   90.00
_cell.angle_beta   90.00
_cell.angle_gamma   90.00
#
_symmetry.space_group_name_H-M   'P 1'
#
loop_
_entity.id
_entity.type
_entity.pdbx_description
1 polymer ?
#
loop_
_entity_poly.entity_id
_entity_poly.type
_entity_poly.pdbx_seq_one_letter_code
_entity_poly.pdbx_strand_id
1 'polypeptide(L)'
;MSWESRARYADMAQVEPSWYDDALYEWVAMPAIDVPSGAASAEDPAPQTDAAMSYRVRSGAYLGEGEVLWSEWSERSEAVAPSSPPAPPSIVYPPAGSVCAVDATFAEGLPAGPAVRWRHNPLDGSAQTSAEVRWSFDGKVRGTRPCGPEMSAEASLPLSGVDVYALAESLGERVYTEDWELAVRTKGASGEWSGWAAVRVRLARMPRAWFEEPS
;
A
#
# COMPACT_ATOMS: atom_id res chain seq x y z
N MET A 1 -11.33 15.63 12.11
CA MET A 1 -10.71 16.39 13.22
C MET A 1 -11.47 17.70 13.37
N SER A 2 -11.83 18.12 14.58
CA SER A 2 -12.51 19.41 14.83
C SER A 2 -11.50 20.47 15.22
N TRP A 3 -11.55 21.63 14.58
CA TRP A 3 -10.65 22.76 14.84
C TRP A 3 -11.46 23.90 15.49
N GLU A 4 -11.24 24.15 16.78
CA GLU A 4 -11.86 25.32 17.41
C GLU A 4 -11.14 26.60 17.01
N SER A 5 -11.72 27.36 16.06
CA SER A 5 -11.31 28.73 15.82
C SER A 5 -11.64 29.55 17.08
N ARG A 6 -10.63 30.17 17.70
CA ARG A 6 -10.82 31.08 18.85
C ARG A 6 -11.24 32.49 18.44
N ALA A 7 -11.34 32.79 17.15
CA ALA A 7 -11.71 34.10 16.67
C ALA A 7 -13.24 34.20 16.50
N ARG A 8 -13.94 34.64 17.56
CA ARG A 8 -15.39 34.94 17.52
C ARG A 8 -15.79 36.05 16.51
N TYR A 9 -14.83 36.63 15.80
CA TYR A 9 -15.01 37.82 14.93
C TYR A 9 -14.24 37.73 13.59
N ALA A 10 -13.83 36.54 13.16
CA ALA A 10 -13.13 36.40 11.88
C ALA A 10 -14.15 36.28 10.73
N ASP A 11 -14.00 37.14 9.72
CA ASP A 11 -14.80 37.05 8.48
C ASP A 11 -14.29 35.95 7.56
N MET A 12 -13.01 35.56 7.71
CA MET A 12 -12.36 34.51 6.93
C MET A 12 -11.37 33.73 7.77
N ALA A 13 -11.08 32.50 7.36
CA ALA A 13 -9.96 31.72 7.87
C ALA A 13 -9.18 31.10 6.71
N GLN A 14 -7.87 30.94 6.90
CA GLN A 14 -7.02 30.20 5.99
C GLN A 14 -6.33 29.07 6.73
N VAL A 15 -6.20 27.94 6.05
CA VAL A 15 -5.42 26.79 6.49
C VAL A 15 -4.25 26.64 5.53
N GLU A 16 -3.04 26.53 6.07
CA GLU A 16 -1.83 26.21 5.31
C GLU A 16 -1.42 24.76 5.63
N PRO A 17 -1.61 23.82 4.69
CA PRO A 17 -1.01 22.50 4.78
C PRO A 17 0.50 22.59 4.54
N SER A 18 1.27 21.77 5.26
CA SER A 18 2.71 21.65 5.07
C SER A 18 3.18 20.24 5.39
N TRP A 19 4.22 19.77 4.73
CA TRP A 19 4.92 18.54 5.14
C TRP A 19 6.37 18.86 5.47
N TYR A 20 7.02 17.99 6.22
CA TYR A 20 8.44 18.08 6.49
C TYR A 20 9.20 17.22 5.47
N ASP A 21 10.13 17.83 4.74
CA ASP A 21 11.03 17.13 3.83
C ASP A 21 12.30 16.73 4.59
N ASP A 22 12.43 15.44 4.91
CA ASP A 22 13.58 14.90 5.63
C ASP A 22 14.90 14.96 4.85
N ALA A 23 14.86 15.05 3.51
CA ALA A 23 16.06 15.16 2.68
C ALA A 23 16.61 16.58 2.67
N LEU A 24 15.72 17.57 2.71
CA LEU A 24 16.05 18.99 2.71
C LEU A 24 16.10 19.59 4.13
N TYR A 25 15.63 18.86 5.13
CA TYR A 25 15.48 19.32 6.52
C TYR A 25 14.64 20.60 6.65
N GLU A 26 13.58 20.72 5.85
CA GLU A 26 12.73 21.92 5.81
C GLU A 26 11.24 21.60 5.75
N TRP A 27 10.42 22.59 6.13
CA TRP A 27 8.97 22.51 5.95
C TRP A 27 8.59 23.05 4.58
N VAL A 28 7.93 22.23 3.78
CA VAL A 28 7.40 22.64 2.49
C VAL A 28 5.94 23.00 2.66
N ALA A 29 5.61 24.28 2.47
CA ALA A 29 4.25 24.80 2.57
C ALA A 29 3.51 24.63 1.24
N MET A 30 2.25 24.21 1.33
CA MET A 30 1.30 24.19 0.22
C MET A 30 0.56 25.53 0.13
N PRO A 31 -0.06 25.85 -1.02
CA PRO A 31 -0.96 27.00 -1.11
C PRO A 31 -1.99 26.98 0.02
N ALA A 32 -2.13 28.11 0.70
CA ALA A 32 -3.14 28.27 1.74
C ALA A 32 -4.55 28.18 1.12
N ILE A 33 -5.45 27.55 1.86
CA ILE A 33 -6.81 27.25 1.43
C ILE A 33 -7.77 28.07 2.28
N ASP A 34 -8.66 28.81 1.61
CA ASP A 34 -9.70 29.58 2.27
C ASP A 34 -10.76 28.64 2.83
N VAL A 35 -11.06 28.81 4.12
CA VAL A 35 -12.07 28.06 4.84
C VAL A 35 -13.31 28.96 5.03
N PRO A 36 -14.53 28.46 4.80
CA PRO A 36 -15.75 29.22 5.00
C PRO A 36 -15.85 29.82 6.41
N SER A 37 -16.29 31.07 6.50
CA SER A 37 -16.49 31.80 7.75
C SER A 37 -17.36 31.01 8.73
N GLY A 38 -16.89 30.82 9.97
CA GLY A 38 -17.63 30.14 11.03
C GLY A 38 -17.58 28.60 10.99
N ALA A 39 -16.81 28.00 10.08
CA ALA A 39 -16.56 26.56 10.12
C ALA A 39 -15.71 26.18 11.35
N ALA A 40 -16.26 25.34 12.23
CA ALA A 40 -15.54 24.74 13.37
C ALA A 40 -14.72 23.49 12.97
N SER A 41 -14.75 23.12 11.69
CA SER A 41 -14.02 21.99 11.13
C SER A 41 -14.02 22.11 9.61
N ALA A 42 -12.91 21.72 8.98
CA ALA A 42 -12.83 21.51 7.54
C ALA A 42 -12.33 20.08 7.28
N GLU A 43 -12.79 19.47 6.19
CA GLU A 43 -12.14 18.27 5.64
C GLU A 43 -10.76 18.66 5.11
N ASP A 44 -9.79 17.74 5.20
CA ASP A 44 -8.42 17.97 4.72
C ASP A 44 -8.46 18.38 3.24
N PRO A 45 -8.19 19.66 2.94
CA PRO A 45 -8.38 20.16 1.59
C PRO A 45 -7.10 20.02 0.75
N ALA A 46 -6.02 19.49 1.34
CA ALA A 46 -4.79 19.20 0.61
C ALA A 46 -5.03 18.03 -0.37
N PRO A 47 -4.40 18.06 -1.57
CA PRO A 47 -4.31 16.84 -2.37
C PRO A 47 -3.68 15.76 -1.49
N GLN A 48 -4.18 14.53 -1.57
CA GLN A 48 -3.59 13.41 -0.84
C GLN A 48 -2.13 13.29 -1.27
N THR A 49 -1.24 13.77 -0.42
CA THR A 49 0.21 13.70 -0.62
C THR A 49 0.71 12.44 0.06
N ASP A 50 1.84 11.96 -0.47
CA ASP A 50 2.59 10.85 0.09
C ASP A 50 3.30 11.22 1.43
N ALA A 51 2.83 12.20 2.20
CA ALA A 51 3.52 12.65 3.41
C ALA A 51 2.53 12.94 4.55
N ALA A 52 2.98 12.74 5.79
CA ALA A 52 2.24 13.22 6.94
C ALA A 52 2.18 14.75 6.90
N MET A 53 0.97 15.29 7.01
CA MET A 53 0.70 16.72 6.84
C MET A 53 0.51 17.40 8.19
N SER A 54 1.12 18.57 8.35
CA SER A 54 0.87 19.45 9.48
C SER A 54 0.23 20.74 8.99
N TYR A 55 -0.63 21.33 9.81
CA TYR A 55 -1.46 22.46 9.41
C TYR A 55 -1.20 23.66 10.31
N ARG A 56 -1.27 24.85 9.72
CA ARG A 56 -1.37 26.13 10.45
C ARG A 56 -2.63 26.84 10.04
N VAL A 57 -3.18 27.65 10.95
CA VAL A 57 -4.41 28.40 10.71
C VAL A 57 -4.17 29.88 11.00
N ARG A 58 -4.74 30.76 10.17
CA ARG A 58 -4.81 32.20 10.47
C ARG A 58 -6.21 32.72 10.19
N SER A 59 -6.57 33.80 10.88
CA SER A 59 -7.87 34.46 10.73
C SER A 59 -7.72 35.78 9.97
N GLY A 60 -8.71 36.11 9.15
CA GLY A 60 -8.77 37.35 8.37
C GLY A 60 -10.00 38.19 8.74
N ALA A 61 -9.85 39.51 8.74
CA ALA A 61 -10.95 40.47 8.87
C ALA A 61 -10.97 41.40 7.66
N TYR A 62 -12.14 41.61 7.05
CA TYR A 62 -12.28 42.51 5.90
C TYR A 62 -12.20 43.97 6.35
N LEU A 63 -11.38 44.76 5.68
CA LEU A 63 -11.24 46.20 5.95
C LEU A 63 -12.09 47.07 5.01
N GLY A 64 -12.73 46.48 3.99
CA GLY A 64 -13.36 47.19 2.88
C GLY A 64 -12.49 47.17 1.61
N GLU A 65 -13.06 47.49 0.45
CA GLU A 65 -12.37 47.56 -0.86
C GLU A 65 -11.60 46.30 -1.30
N GLY A 66 -11.92 45.14 -0.73
CA GLY A 66 -11.27 43.86 -1.03
C GLY A 66 -9.98 43.61 -0.25
N GLU A 67 -9.61 44.48 0.68
CA GLU A 67 -8.44 44.27 1.56
C GLU A 67 -8.81 43.43 2.79
N VAL A 68 -7.92 42.50 3.14
CA VAL A 68 -8.07 41.61 4.30
C VAL A 68 -6.86 41.73 5.22
N LEU A 69 -7.11 42.03 6.49
CA LEU A 69 -6.10 42.00 7.54
C LEU A 69 -6.00 40.59 8.11
N TRP A 70 -4.84 39.97 7.97
CA TRP A 70 -4.57 38.62 8.46
C TRP A 70 -3.87 38.63 9.81
N SER A 71 -4.26 37.73 10.71
CA SER A 71 -3.48 37.40 11.90
C SER A 71 -2.17 36.71 11.53
N GLU A 72 -1.26 36.61 12.50
CA GLU A 72 -0.17 35.65 12.41
C GLU A 72 -0.73 34.21 12.29
N TRP A 73 0.08 33.35 11.68
CA TRP A 73 -0.21 31.92 11.63
C TRP A 73 -0.13 31.31 13.04
N SER A 74 -1.03 30.36 13.32
CA SER A 74 -0.94 29.54 14.53
C SER A 74 0.37 28.76 14.57
N GLU A 75 0.68 28.21 15.74
CA GLU A 75 1.60 27.09 15.83
C GLU A 75 1.14 25.95 14.91
N ARG A 76 2.11 25.20 14.43
CA ARG A 76 1.89 24.05 13.56
C ARG A 76 1.30 22.90 14.37
N SER A 77 0.29 22.23 13.82
CA SER A 77 -0.28 21.04 14.43
C SER A 77 0.72 19.89 14.51
N GLU A 78 0.36 18.87 15.30
CA GLU A 78 0.92 17.54 15.12
C GLU A 78 0.72 17.05 13.69
N ALA A 79 1.62 16.17 13.23
CA ALA A 79 1.54 15.57 11.91
C ALA A 79 0.34 14.62 11.82
N VAL A 80 -0.47 14.81 10.79
CA VAL A 80 -1.63 14.00 10.46
C VAL A 80 -1.23 13.06 9.34
N ALA A 81 -1.19 11.76 9.65
CA ALA A 81 -0.99 10.75 8.63
C ALA A 81 -2.18 10.77 7.66
N PRO A 82 -1.94 10.63 6.34
CA PRO A 82 -3.04 10.54 5.38
C PRO A 82 -3.97 9.37 5.74
N SER A 83 -5.28 9.61 5.61
CA SER A 83 -6.31 8.65 6.05
C SER A 83 -6.56 7.52 5.07
N SER A 84 -5.97 7.57 3.88
CA SER A 84 -6.33 6.66 2.79
C SER A 84 -5.54 5.35 2.85
N PRO A 85 -6.16 4.22 2.45
CA PRO A 85 -5.43 2.98 2.27
C PRO A 85 -4.36 3.15 1.18
N PRO A 86 -3.25 2.39 1.24
CA PRO A 86 -2.29 2.34 0.15
C PRO A 86 -2.95 1.93 -1.17
N ALA A 87 -2.36 2.32 -2.30
CA ALA A 87 -2.75 1.78 -3.59
C ALA A 87 -2.38 0.28 -3.66
N PRO A 88 -3.00 -0.51 -4.58
CA PRO A 88 -2.57 -1.87 -4.80
C PRO A 88 -1.05 -1.94 -5.06
N PRO A 89 -0.33 -2.84 -4.40
CA PRO A 89 1.12 -2.97 -4.54
C PRO A 89 1.50 -3.44 -5.95
N SER A 90 2.75 -3.20 -6.36
CA SER A 90 3.25 -3.66 -7.66
C SER A 90 3.90 -5.03 -7.53
N ILE A 91 3.39 -6.05 -8.23
CA ILE A 91 4.04 -7.37 -8.29
C ILE A 91 5.26 -7.27 -9.23
N VAL A 92 6.46 -7.49 -8.71
CA VAL A 92 7.71 -7.45 -9.47
C VAL A 92 8.16 -8.83 -9.94
N TYR A 93 7.67 -9.88 -9.28
CA TYR A 93 7.86 -11.28 -9.66
C TYR A 93 6.70 -12.12 -9.09
N PRO A 94 6.20 -13.14 -9.81
CA PRO A 94 6.61 -13.55 -11.15
C PRO A 94 6.00 -12.66 -12.24
N PRO A 95 6.58 -12.61 -13.44
CA PRO A 95 5.92 -12.02 -14.59
C PRO A 95 4.58 -12.72 -14.89
N ALA A 96 3.61 -11.99 -15.45
CA ALA A 96 2.33 -12.57 -15.84
C ALA A 96 2.51 -13.69 -16.88
N GLY A 97 1.79 -14.80 -16.71
CA GLY A 97 1.87 -15.98 -17.57
C GLY A 97 3.09 -16.87 -17.32
N SER A 98 3.88 -16.60 -16.27
CA SER A 98 5.02 -17.46 -15.94
C SER A 98 4.62 -18.88 -15.63
N VAL A 99 5.54 -19.81 -15.90
CA VAL A 99 5.44 -21.20 -15.45
C VAL A 99 6.39 -21.39 -14.26
N CYS A 100 5.84 -21.74 -13.10
CA CYS A 100 6.57 -21.91 -11.85
C CYS A 100 6.73 -23.40 -11.53
N ALA A 101 7.96 -23.83 -11.23
CA ALA A 101 8.24 -25.20 -10.80
C ALA A 101 7.74 -25.43 -9.37
N VAL A 102 6.85 -26.40 -9.15
CA VAL A 102 6.18 -26.60 -7.83
C VAL A 102 7.17 -26.82 -6.68
N ASP A 103 8.29 -27.51 -6.95
CA ASP A 103 9.30 -27.88 -5.95
C ASP A 103 10.46 -26.91 -5.81
N ALA A 104 10.56 -25.89 -6.67
CA ALA A 104 11.71 -25.00 -6.63
C ALA A 104 11.65 -24.12 -5.37
N THR A 105 12.69 -24.15 -4.55
CA THR A 105 12.97 -23.04 -3.63
C THR A 105 13.81 -22.00 -4.39
N PHE A 106 13.85 -20.75 -3.92
CA PHE A 106 14.61 -19.67 -4.57
C PHE A 106 16.12 -19.97 -4.50
N ALA A 107 16.62 -20.80 -5.40
CA ALA A 107 18.04 -20.90 -5.73
C ALA A 107 18.30 -19.91 -6.86
N GLU A 108 19.37 -19.12 -6.74
CA GLU A 108 19.72 -18.09 -7.72
C GLU A 108 19.64 -18.62 -9.16
N GLY A 109 18.72 -18.06 -9.96
CA GLY A 109 18.59 -18.34 -11.38
C GLY A 109 17.52 -19.35 -11.81
N LEU A 110 16.78 -20.00 -10.89
CA LEU A 110 15.61 -20.82 -11.23
C LEU A 110 14.31 -20.12 -10.82
N PRO A 111 13.19 -20.32 -11.55
CA PRO A 111 11.91 -19.85 -11.06
C PRO A 111 11.58 -20.64 -9.80
N ALA A 112 11.80 -20.01 -8.64
CA ALA A 112 11.28 -20.48 -7.38
C ALA A 112 9.81 -20.81 -7.55
N GLY A 113 9.35 -21.90 -6.94
CA GLY A 113 7.96 -22.29 -6.91
C GLY A 113 7.09 -21.13 -6.50
N PRO A 114 5.80 -21.13 -6.90
CA PRO A 114 4.97 -19.95 -7.06
C PRO A 114 5.11 -18.96 -5.91
N ALA A 115 6.02 -18.01 -6.10
CA ALA A 115 6.49 -17.06 -5.10
C ALA A 115 6.22 -15.65 -5.60
N VAL A 116 5.71 -14.80 -4.73
CA VAL A 116 5.42 -13.41 -5.05
C VAL A 116 6.48 -12.53 -4.42
N ARG A 117 7.04 -11.62 -5.21
CA ARG A 117 7.74 -10.43 -4.74
C ARG A 117 6.97 -9.20 -5.20
N TRP A 118 6.84 -8.24 -4.30
CA TRP A 118 6.11 -7.01 -4.58
C TRP A 118 6.86 -5.80 -4.06
N ARG A 119 6.42 -4.64 -4.53
CA ARG A 119 6.77 -3.34 -4.00
C ARG A 119 5.51 -2.71 -3.41
N HIS A 120 5.59 -2.27 -2.16
CA HIS A 120 4.55 -1.44 -1.55
C HIS A 120 4.31 -0.17 -2.39
N ASN A 121 3.06 0.30 -2.43
CA ASN A 121 2.66 1.47 -3.22
C ASN A 121 1.82 2.41 -2.34
N PRO A 122 2.44 3.10 -1.37
CA PRO A 122 1.73 4.02 -0.49
C PRO A 122 1.22 5.22 -1.30
N LEU A 123 0.01 5.68 -0.98
CA LEU A 123 -0.52 6.99 -1.41
C LEU A 123 -0.20 8.10 -0.40
N ASP A 124 0.34 7.68 0.73
CA ASP A 124 0.62 8.48 1.92
C ASP A 124 2.12 8.48 2.27
N GLY A 125 2.93 7.93 1.36
CA GLY A 125 4.37 7.66 1.49
C GLY A 125 4.76 6.87 2.73
N SER A 126 3.79 6.32 3.45
CA SER A 126 4.05 5.54 4.65
C SER A 126 4.77 4.24 4.31
N ALA A 127 5.58 3.76 5.26
CA ALA A 127 6.17 2.44 5.14
C ALA A 127 5.09 1.36 5.25
N GLN A 128 5.33 0.21 4.61
CA GLN A 128 4.49 -0.97 4.79
C GLN A 128 4.50 -1.38 6.26
N THR A 129 3.32 -1.53 6.85
CA THR A 129 3.17 -2.05 8.22
C THR A 129 2.86 -3.54 8.23
N SER A 130 2.19 -4.05 7.19
CA SER A 130 1.87 -5.46 6.99
C SER A 130 1.53 -5.77 5.53
N ALA A 131 1.64 -7.02 5.13
CA ALA A 131 1.17 -7.53 3.85
C ALA A 131 0.44 -8.86 3.98
N GLU A 132 -0.39 -9.20 3.01
CA GLU A 132 -1.02 -10.51 2.91
C GLU A 132 -0.93 -11.02 1.48
N VAL A 133 -0.52 -12.29 1.34
CA VAL A 133 -0.44 -13.01 0.07
C VAL A 133 -1.54 -14.06 0.02
N ARG A 134 -2.13 -14.24 -1.16
CA ARG A 134 -3.20 -15.20 -1.41
C ARG A 134 -2.91 -15.99 -2.68
N TRP A 135 -3.07 -17.31 -2.61
CA TRP A 135 -3.02 -18.19 -3.77
C TRP A 135 -4.41 -18.75 -4.03
N SER A 136 -4.89 -18.60 -5.26
CA SER A 136 -6.19 -19.07 -5.69
C SER A 136 -6.08 -19.94 -6.93
N PHE A 137 -6.94 -20.95 -7.00
CA PHE A 137 -7.02 -21.90 -8.10
C PHE A 137 -8.47 -22.34 -8.28
N ASP A 138 -8.94 -22.40 -9.53
CA ASP A 138 -10.33 -22.77 -9.86
C ASP A 138 -11.35 -21.85 -9.15
N GLY A 139 -11.04 -20.55 -9.12
CA GLY A 139 -11.86 -19.51 -8.46
C GLY A 139 -11.93 -19.61 -6.94
N LYS A 140 -11.18 -20.53 -6.31
CA LYS A 140 -11.18 -20.74 -4.86
C LYS A 140 -9.84 -20.36 -4.26
N VAL A 141 -9.90 -19.70 -3.11
CA VAL A 141 -8.71 -19.45 -2.28
C VAL A 141 -8.21 -20.78 -1.75
N ARG A 142 -6.94 -21.08 -2.02
CA ARG A 142 -6.28 -22.31 -1.57
C ARG A 142 -5.40 -22.07 -0.36
N GLY A 143 -4.76 -20.91 -0.29
CA GLY A 143 -3.93 -20.53 0.85
C GLY A 143 -3.79 -19.02 0.98
N THR A 144 -3.50 -18.58 2.20
CA THR A 144 -3.17 -17.21 2.53
C THR A 144 -1.96 -17.19 3.44
N ARG A 145 -1.14 -16.15 3.35
CA ARG A 145 0.01 -15.97 4.23
C ARG A 145 0.15 -14.51 4.65
N PRO A 146 0.15 -14.21 5.96
CA PRO A 146 0.54 -12.89 6.45
C PRO A 146 2.05 -12.70 6.29
N CYS A 147 2.44 -11.48 5.93
CA CYS A 147 3.82 -11.06 5.74
C CYS A 147 4.12 -9.83 6.60
N GLY A 148 5.39 -9.70 7.01
CA GLY A 148 5.86 -8.64 7.89
C GLY A 148 5.93 -7.25 7.23
N PRO A 149 6.52 -6.26 7.91
CA PRO A 149 6.57 -4.86 7.46
C PRO A 149 7.59 -4.59 6.35
N GLU A 150 8.27 -5.62 5.84
CA GLU A 150 9.34 -5.44 4.85
C GLU A 150 8.78 -4.97 3.50
N MET A 151 9.37 -3.89 2.94
CA MET A 151 8.98 -3.25 1.68
C MET A 151 9.08 -4.17 0.44
N SER A 152 9.86 -5.25 0.57
CA SER A 152 9.91 -6.37 -0.35
C SER A 152 10.01 -7.66 0.47
N ALA A 153 8.99 -8.49 0.44
CA ALA A 153 9.04 -9.81 1.06
C ALA A 153 8.77 -10.89 0.01
N GLU A 154 9.26 -12.09 0.30
CA GLU A 154 9.02 -13.27 -0.50
C GLU A 154 8.02 -14.16 0.23
N ALA A 155 6.98 -14.55 -0.48
CA ALA A 155 6.06 -15.57 -0.01
C ALA A 155 5.89 -16.61 -1.09
N SER A 156 6.20 -17.87 -0.76
CA SER A 156 6.08 -19.01 -1.66
C SER A 156 4.93 -19.93 -1.22
N LEU A 157 4.25 -20.54 -2.20
CA LEU A 157 3.13 -21.46 -1.97
C LEU A 157 3.47 -22.67 -1.08
N PRO A 158 4.66 -23.30 -1.15
CA PRO A 158 4.99 -24.40 -0.23
C PRO A 158 4.96 -23.97 1.24
N LEU A 159 5.19 -22.68 1.50
CA LEU A 159 5.15 -22.09 2.83
C LEU A 159 3.77 -21.50 3.19
N SER A 160 2.77 -21.61 2.32
CA SER A 160 1.39 -21.20 2.60
C SER A 160 0.54 -22.32 3.21
N GLY A 161 1.12 -23.49 3.45
CA GLY A 161 0.41 -24.69 3.93
C GLY A 161 -0.43 -25.39 2.85
N VAL A 162 -0.26 -25.02 1.57
CA VAL A 162 -0.96 -25.68 0.46
C VAL A 162 -0.12 -26.83 -0.06
N ASP A 163 -0.65 -28.05 0.06
CA ASP A 163 -0.09 -29.23 -0.58
C ASP A 163 -0.61 -29.36 -2.01
N VAL A 164 0.22 -28.96 -2.97
CA VAL A 164 -0.11 -29.00 -4.42
C VAL A 164 -0.24 -30.43 -4.92
N TYR A 165 0.50 -31.38 -4.33
CA TYR A 165 0.45 -32.78 -4.74
C TYR A 165 -0.85 -33.44 -4.29
N ALA A 166 -1.24 -33.24 -3.03
CA ALA A 166 -2.54 -33.70 -2.54
C ALA A 166 -3.71 -33.04 -3.31
N LEU A 167 -3.56 -31.76 -3.68
CA LEU A 167 -4.55 -31.09 -4.52
C LEU A 167 -4.65 -31.74 -5.91
N ALA A 168 -3.52 -32.09 -6.51
CA ALA A 168 -3.47 -32.77 -7.81
C ALA A 168 -4.05 -34.20 -7.77
N GLU A 169 -3.90 -34.93 -6.66
CA GLU A 169 -4.58 -36.22 -6.47
C GLU A 169 -6.11 -36.07 -6.52
N SER A 170 -6.63 -34.96 -5.97
CA SER A 170 -8.08 -34.70 -5.93
C SER A 170 -8.66 -34.07 -7.21
N LEU A 171 -7.92 -33.16 -7.85
CA LEU A 171 -8.40 -32.35 -8.99
C LEU A 171 -7.76 -32.75 -10.32
N GLY A 172 -6.82 -33.68 -10.32
CA GLY A 172 -6.10 -34.15 -11.49
C GLY A 172 -5.09 -33.15 -12.04
N GLU A 173 -4.70 -33.35 -13.31
CA GLU A 173 -3.68 -32.56 -14.01
C GLU A 173 -4.03 -31.07 -14.16
N ARG A 174 -5.29 -30.70 -13.96
CA ARG A 174 -5.76 -29.30 -14.01
C ARG A 174 -4.92 -28.38 -13.12
N VAL A 175 -4.44 -28.89 -11.99
CA VAL A 175 -3.55 -28.18 -11.05
C VAL A 175 -2.29 -27.65 -11.73
N TYR A 176 -1.79 -28.33 -12.77
CA TYR A 176 -0.58 -27.96 -13.51
C TYR A 176 -0.88 -27.31 -14.86
N THR A 177 -2.07 -27.50 -15.42
CA THR A 177 -2.41 -27.00 -16.76
C THR A 177 -3.22 -25.69 -16.74
N GLU A 178 -3.92 -25.40 -15.65
CA GLU A 178 -4.73 -24.19 -15.50
C GLU A 178 -4.00 -23.08 -14.70
N ASP A 179 -4.49 -21.86 -14.87
CA ASP A 179 -3.88 -20.69 -14.25
C ASP A 179 -4.21 -20.62 -12.75
N TRP A 180 -3.17 -20.37 -11.97
CA TRP A 180 -3.22 -19.95 -10.57
C TRP A 180 -3.17 -18.44 -10.49
N GLU A 181 -3.97 -17.86 -9.60
CA GLU A 181 -3.89 -16.44 -9.24
C GLU A 181 -3.08 -16.27 -7.96
N LEU A 182 -2.02 -15.49 -8.04
CA LEU A 182 -1.19 -15.06 -6.93
C LEU A 182 -1.52 -13.58 -6.69
N ALA A 183 -2.08 -13.28 -5.52
CA ALA A 183 -2.51 -11.93 -5.19
C ALA A 183 -1.82 -11.42 -3.92
N VAL A 184 -1.55 -10.12 -3.86
CA VAL A 184 -0.93 -9.46 -2.71
C VAL A 184 -1.63 -8.13 -2.40
N ARG A 185 -1.75 -7.81 -1.11
CA ARG A 185 -2.22 -6.52 -0.60
C ARG A 185 -1.39 -6.06 0.58
N THR A 186 -1.36 -4.76 0.83
CA THR A 186 -0.50 -4.14 1.86
C THR A 186 -1.27 -3.19 2.76
N LYS A 187 -0.77 -2.96 3.98
CA LYS A 187 -1.19 -1.90 4.90
C LYS A 187 -0.09 -0.86 5.06
N GLY A 188 -0.50 0.40 5.18
CA GLY A 188 0.35 1.54 5.52
C GLY A 188 0.01 2.09 6.89
N ALA A 189 0.29 3.37 7.11
CA ALA A 189 0.03 4.09 8.37
C ALA A 189 -1.47 4.27 8.66
N SER A 190 -2.31 4.36 7.62
CA SER A 190 -3.77 4.44 7.80
C SER A 190 -4.39 3.21 8.50
N GLY A 191 -3.68 2.08 8.53
CA GLY A 191 -4.15 0.84 9.14
C GLY A 191 -5.17 0.08 8.28
N GLU A 192 -5.61 0.66 7.17
CA GLU A 192 -6.50 0.05 6.17
C GLU A 192 -5.73 -0.73 5.11
N TRP A 193 -6.35 -1.79 4.58
CA TRP A 193 -5.77 -2.61 3.52
C TRP A 193 -5.92 -1.93 2.15
N SER A 194 -4.87 -2.02 1.32
CA SER A 194 -4.97 -1.74 -0.10
C SER A 194 -5.93 -2.69 -0.82
N GLY A 195 -6.29 -2.34 -2.05
CA GLY A 195 -6.80 -3.32 -3.01
C GLY A 195 -5.78 -4.43 -3.29
N TRP A 196 -6.26 -5.55 -3.83
CA TRP A 196 -5.41 -6.66 -4.25
C TRP A 196 -4.75 -6.35 -5.59
N ALA A 197 -3.43 -6.52 -5.68
CA ALA A 197 -2.73 -6.74 -6.93
C ALA A 197 -2.66 -8.23 -7.19
N ALA A 198 -2.78 -8.67 -8.45
CA ALA A 198 -2.80 -10.08 -8.80
C ALA A 198 -2.04 -10.38 -10.09
N VAL A 199 -1.44 -11.56 -10.14
CA VAL A 199 -0.78 -12.11 -11.33
C VAL A 199 -1.21 -13.56 -11.53
N ARG A 200 -1.33 -13.98 -12.79
CA ARG A 200 -1.63 -15.36 -13.15
C ARG A 200 -0.38 -16.10 -13.58
N VAL A 201 -0.23 -17.33 -13.09
CA VAL A 201 0.88 -18.24 -13.42
C VAL A 201 0.37 -19.65 -13.63
N ARG A 202 1.16 -20.51 -14.25
CA ARG A 202 0.91 -21.96 -14.27
C ARG A 202 1.94 -22.68 -13.44
N LEU A 203 1.56 -23.83 -12.91
CA LEU A 203 2.46 -24.67 -12.14
C LEU A 203 2.98 -25.80 -13.01
N ALA A 204 4.26 -26.13 -12.90
CA ALA A 204 4.84 -27.28 -13.60
C ALA A 204 5.55 -28.19 -12.62
N ARG A 205 5.46 -29.51 -12.87
CA ARG A 205 6.33 -30.49 -12.22
C ARG A 205 7.68 -30.43 -12.91
N MET A 206 8.75 -30.32 -12.14
CA MET A 206 10.10 -30.53 -12.69
C MET A 206 10.26 -32.02 -13.01
N PRO A 207 10.65 -32.40 -14.24
CA PRO A 207 10.98 -33.78 -14.52
C PRO A 207 12.19 -34.18 -13.67
N ARG A 208 12.02 -35.19 -12.82
CA ARG A 208 13.13 -35.81 -12.07
C ARG A 208 13.56 -37.06 -12.83
N ALA A 209 14.81 -37.08 -13.26
CA ALA A 209 15.47 -38.28 -13.74
C ALA A 209 16.54 -38.68 -12.72
N TRP A 210 16.57 -39.96 -12.35
CA TRP A 210 17.71 -40.56 -11.66
C TRP A 210 18.23 -41.70 -12.52
N PHE A 211 19.54 -41.89 -12.48
CA PHE A 211 20.21 -43.02 -13.09
C PHE A 211 20.51 -44.01 -11.97
N GLU A 212 20.08 -45.26 -12.13
CA GLU A 212 20.53 -46.35 -11.25
C GLU A 212 21.98 -46.70 -11.63
N GLU A 213 22.85 -46.86 -10.63
CA GLU A 213 24.19 -47.38 -10.89
C GLU A 213 24.08 -48.82 -11.45
N PRO A 214 24.82 -49.16 -12.50
CA PRO A 214 24.79 -50.51 -13.05
C PRO A 214 25.28 -51.52 -12.00
N SER A 215 24.49 -52.57 -11.80
CA SER A 215 24.77 -53.72 -10.95
C SER A 215 26.02 -54.48 -11.35
#